data_AF-A0A9D8N7P1-F1
#
_entry.id   AF-A0A9D8N7P1-F1
#
_cell.length_a   1.000
_cell.length_b   1.000
_cell.length_c   1.000
_cell.angle_alpha   90.00
_cell.angle_beta   90.00
_cell.angle_gamma   90.00
#
_symmetry.space_group_name_H-M   'P 1'
#
loop_
_entity.id
_entity.type
_entity.pdbx_description
1 polymer ?
#
loop_
_entity_poly.entity_id
_entity_poly.type
_entity_poly.pdbx_seq_one_letter_code
_entity_poly.pdbx_strand_id
1 'polypeptide(L)'
;MKRVLPALLIVSAVLCGCNKDIISYTEDPVDTSASANKDPDEALGEKDSIDDVAFDRTITVTWTESGASVEGDDTGIVKVSGTFVTTDNSNSQDIIRYRLGGTCSNGCFKLYSARKQAIVMQGLNLTNKSGAAINNQSRKRTFVVLEGENRLADGPTYSGTPSTEDEKAAFFSEGQLVFSGSGSLTVTATGKAGITSDDYLRFMGPQSVSATSTAGHAFRGKDAIMIDDGIIKASASADGKKGLTSDGAVTINGGTIDIKVSGGTLTEQVTTNGSTTTEYTGSAGIKADSTFVMTGGVLTVTNSGQGGKGITGDQKAFFEGGTVKVTVTGSNLSSTKAPGGGPGWPGGGPGGPGGSSNNLKSAKGIKFDGDVVVSGGTIEVSASSHEAFETKGTLKVTGGTLYGYSTADDAINSAGDMTLSGGFVSGWSPGNDGIDANGNLYVDGACVYAVSTKGSPEVAFDANTEGGYKLYVKSGTLIAVGGLESGCVITGSAYSASNWSRNAWHTLYDNSSNAIISFMTPASGSSLVVYSGGKSVTLKSGTAVENGTTIWGGNGATGGNVSGGSSVNLSSYSSSSRR
;
A
#
# COMPACT_ATOMS: atom_id res chain seq x y z
N MET A 1 24.92 -58.69 38.83
CA MET A 1 24.70 -59.23 37.47
C MET A 1 23.91 -58.22 36.65
N LYS A 2 24.46 -57.86 35.49
CA LYS A 2 23.85 -57.18 34.32
C LYS A 2 22.83 -56.06 34.58
N ARG A 3 23.34 -54.82 34.60
CA ARG A 3 22.57 -53.62 34.23
C ARG A 3 22.32 -53.65 32.72
N VAL A 4 21.05 -53.62 32.32
CA VAL A 4 20.61 -53.55 30.92
C VAL A 4 20.31 -52.08 30.60
N LEU A 5 21.01 -51.52 29.61
CA LEU A 5 20.69 -50.24 28.95
C LEU A 5 19.35 -50.37 28.20
N PRO A 6 18.46 -49.38 28.21
CA PRO A 6 17.42 -49.30 27.19
C PRO A 6 18.02 -48.73 25.89
N ALA A 7 17.72 -49.44 24.80
CA ALA A 7 18.13 -49.13 23.45
C ALA A 7 17.47 -47.84 22.94
N LEU A 8 18.27 -47.06 22.21
CA LEU A 8 17.88 -45.91 21.41
C LEU A 8 17.00 -46.37 20.24
N LEU A 9 15.72 -46.00 20.23
CA LEU A 9 14.84 -46.21 19.09
C LEU A 9 15.11 -45.10 18.06
N ILE A 10 15.79 -45.46 16.98
CA ILE A 10 15.99 -44.61 15.80
C ILE A 10 14.66 -44.56 15.04
N VAL A 11 14.05 -43.38 14.94
CA VAL A 11 12.96 -43.11 14.00
C VAL A 11 13.59 -42.79 12.65
N SER A 12 13.56 -43.75 11.73
CA SER A 12 13.91 -43.53 10.33
C SER A 12 12.80 -42.72 9.65
N ALA A 13 13.10 -41.46 9.33
CA ALA A 13 12.33 -40.70 8.35
C ALA A 13 12.63 -41.26 6.96
N VAL A 14 11.63 -41.87 6.33
CA VAL A 14 11.67 -42.29 4.93
C VAL A 14 11.47 -41.05 4.07
N LEU A 15 12.54 -40.55 3.44
CA LEU A 15 12.44 -39.71 2.26
C LEU A 15 12.13 -40.61 1.05
N CYS A 16 10.98 -40.37 0.44
CA CYS A 16 10.70 -40.70 -0.96
C CYS A 16 10.40 -39.33 -1.60
N GLY A 17 11.21 -38.76 -2.49
CA GLY A 17 11.64 -39.36 -3.74
C GLY A 17 10.69 -38.89 -4.84
N CYS A 18 10.67 -37.59 -5.15
CA CYS A 18 9.94 -37.05 -6.30
C CYS A 18 10.96 -36.39 -7.24
N ASN A 19 11.08 -36.97 -8.44
CA ASN A 19 11.85 -36.45 -9.56
C ASN A 19 11.37 -35.03 -9.90
N LYS A 20 12.29 -34.08 -9.86
CA LYS A 20 12.13 -32.79 -10.55
C LYS A 20 12.39 -33.03 -12.02
N ASP A 21 11.33 -33.16 -12.81
CA ASP A 21 11.42 -32.84 -14.23
C ASP A 21 11.63 -31.33 -14.34
N ILE A 22 12.85 -30.97 -14.69
CA ILE A 22 13.31 -29.61 -14.94
C ILE A 22 12.63 -29.16 -16.23
N ILE A 23 11.61 -28.30 -16.10
CA ILE A 23 11.20 -27.42 -17.19
C ILE A 23 12.28 -26.34 -17.25
N SER A 24 13.11 -26.42 -18.28
CA SER A 24 14.09 -25.38 -18.63
C SER A 24 13.35 -24.14 -19.10
N TYR A 25 13.20 -23.15 -18.21
CA TYR A 25 12.97 -21.78 -18.62
C TYR A 25 14.33 -21.21 -19.03
N THR A 26 14.48 -20.89 -20.31
CA THR A 26 15.54 -20.00 -20.76
C THR A 26 15.33 -18.67 -20.05
N GLU A 27 16.26 -18.30 -19.17
CA GLU A 27 16.34 -16.95 -18.64
C GLU A 27 16.57 -16.01 -19.82
N ASP A 28 15.56 -15.20 -20.14
CA ASP A 28 15.82 -13.97 -20.86
C ASP A 28 16.72 -13.09 -19.98
N PRO A 29 17.73 -12.43 -20.55
CA PRO A 29 18.71 -11.68 -19.79
C PRO A 29 17.99 -10.59 -19.00
N VAL A 30 18.18 -10.61 -17.68
CA VAL A 30 17.85 -9.49 -16.81
C VAL A 30 18.59 -8.28 -17.38
N ASP A 31 17.83 -7.35 -17.95
CA ASP A 31 18.33 -6.03 -18.30
C ASP A 31 18.62 -5.27 -17.00
N THR A 32 19.86 -5.40 -16.53
CA THR A 32 20.39 -4.68 -15.36
C THR A 32 20.74 -3.22 -15.66
N SER A 33 20.10 -2.59 -16.66
CA SER A 33 20.36 -1.19 -17.04
C SER A 33 19.27 -0.19 -16.61
N ALA A 34 18.63 -0.42 -15.45
CA ALA A 34 17.83 0.59 -14.76
C ALA A 34 18.53 1.05 -13.46
N SER A 35 19.20 2.21 -13.57
CA SER A 35 19.57 3.18 -12.52
C SER A 35 19.75 2.65 -11.10
N ALA A 36 21.00 2.37 -10.71
CA ALA A 36 21.58 2.47 -9.37
C ALA A 36 20.57 2.52 -8.21
N ASN A 37 19.95 1.37 -7.92
CA ASN A 37 19.36 1.13 -6.62
C ASN A 37 20.55 0.98 -5.67
N LYS A 38 20.99 2.09 -5.07
CA LYS A 38 21.90 2.01 -3.94
C LYS A 38 21.18 1.16 -2.90
N ASP A 39 21.80 0.04 -2.54
CA ASP A 39 21.56 -0.53 -1.23
C ASP A 39 21.71 0.62 -0.22
N PRO A 40 20.68 0.96 0.57
CA PRO A 40 20.77 2.04 1.54
C PRO A 40 21.84 1.78 2.63
N ASP A 41 22.46 0.58 2.66
CA ASP A 41 23.51 0.20 3.62
C ASP A 41 24.96 0.25 3.09
N GLU A 42 25.22 0.59 1.81
CA GLU A 42 26.56 0.45 1.20
C GLU A 42 27.38 1.75 1.06
N ALA A 43 26.91 2.89 1.57
CA ALA A 43 27.70 4.12 1.60
C ALA A 43 28.01 4.56 3.04
N LEU A 44 29.04 3.92 3.63
CA LEU A 44 29.69 4.23 4.91
C LEU A 44 29.07 3.57 6.17
N GLY A 45 29.34 2.28 6.39
CA GLY A 45 29.74 1.66 7.67
C GLY A 45 29.06 2.00 9.02
N GLU A 46 27.98 2.78 9.06
CA GLU A 46 27.29 3.20 10.28
C GLU A 46 25.80 2.87 10.17
N LYS A 47 25.37 1.87 10.96
CA LYS A 47 23.97 1.46 11.08
C LYS A 47 23.09 2.61 11.59
N ASP A 48 21.83 2.61 11.21
CA ASP A 48 20.79 3.46 11.82
C ASP A 48 20.44 2.94 13.22
N SER A 49 21.40 3.00 14.15
CA SER A 49 21.20 2.62 15.55
C SER A 49 21.81 3.69 16.44
N ILE A 50 21.03 4.19 17.39
CA ILE A 50 21.53 5.15 18.38
C ILE A 50 22.51 4.49 19.36
N ASP A 51 22.39 3.18 19.58
CA ASP A 51 23.25 2.43 20.50
C ASP A 51 24.69 2.33 19.99
N ASP A 52 24.89 2.48 18.68
CA ASP A 52 26.20 2.50 18.04
C ASP A 52 26.85 3.90 18.08
N VAL A 53 26.23 4.87 18.76
CA VAL A 53 26.69 6.26 18.82
C VAL A 53 27.17 6.63 20.22
N ALA A 54 28.46 6.91 20.33
CA ALA A 54 29.03 7.63 21.46
C ALA A 54 28.76 9.14 21.31
N PHE A 55 28.12 9.73 22.31
CA PHE A 55 27.87 11.18 22.36
C PHE A 55 28.90 11.83 23.28
N ASP A 56 29.59 12.83 22.77
CA ASP A 56 30.61 13.56 23.53
C ASP A 56 29.96 14.41 24.63
N ARG A 57 28.78 14.96 24.35
CA ARG A 57 28.08 15.90 25.24
C ARG A 57 26.57 15.72 25.20
N THR A 58 25.95 16.06 26.34
CA THR A 58 24.49 16.18 26.45
C THR A 58 24.15 17.62 26.82
N ILE A 59 23.29 18.24 26.02
CA ILE A 59 22.75 19.58 26.28
C ILE A 59 21.25 19.42 26.56
N THR A 60 20.80 19.92 27.69
CA THR A 60 19.37 19.90 28.05
C THR A 60 18.78 21.27 27.84
N VAL A 61 17.65 21.34 27.13
CA VAL A 61 16.87 22.57 26.92
C VAL A 61 15.45 22.35 27.45
N THR A 62 15.03 23.20 28.39
CA THR A 62 13.68 23.12 28.99
C THR A 62 12.91 24.40 28.75
N TRP A 63 11.76 24.30 28.08
CA TRP A 63 10.89 25.44 27.80
C TRP A 63 9.88 25.73 28.90
N THR A 64 9.62 27.01 29.09
CA THR A 64 8.44 27.57 29.75
C THR A 64 7.77 28.57 28.81
N GLU A 65 6.61 29.11 29.21
CA GLU A 65 5.95 30.18 28.45
C GLU A 65 6.77 31.48 28.38
N SER A 66 7.74 31.69 29.29
CA SER A 66 8.54 32.92 29.35
C SER A 66 9.92 32.80 28.71
N GLY A 67 10.40 31.59 28.40
CA GLY A 67 11.70 31.38 27.77
C GLY A 67 12.16 29.92 27.79
N ALA A 68 13.46 29.70 27.65
CA ALA A 68 14.08 28.38 27.76
C ALA A 68 15.33 28.42 28.65
N SER A 69 15.49 27.42 29.51
CA SER A 69 16.75 27.18 30.24
C SER A 69 17.63 26.18 29.49
N VAL A 70 18.95 26.33 29.64
CA VAL A 70 19.95 25.51 28.97
C VAL A 70 20.96 25.00 30.00
N GLU A 71 21.23 23.69 29.97
CA GLU A 71 22.24 23.03 30.82
C GLU A 71 23.19 22.19 29.93
N GLY A 72 24.47 22.08 30.33
CA GLY A 72 25.48 21.30 29.60
C GLY A 72 26.11 21.99 28.39
N ASP A 73 25.80 23.27 28.14
CA ASP A 73 26.40 24.06 27.06
C ASP A 73 27.71 24.75 27.45
N ASP A 74 28.72 23.97 27.84
CA ASP A 74 30.04 24.46 28.25
C ASP A 74 30.81 25.24 27.16
N THR A 75 30.39 25.13 25.89
CA THR A 75 31.02 25.80 24.74
C THR A 75 30.25 27.00 24.21
N GLY A 76 29.06 27.30 24.77
CA GLY A 76 28.24 28.44 24.34
C GLY A 76 27.69 28.32 22.91
N ILE A 77 27.37 27.11 22.44
CA ILE A 77 26.80 26.89 21.11
C ILE A 77 25.28 27.13 21.05
N VAL A 78 24.62 27.28 22.21
CA VAL A 78 23.18 27.53 22.33
C VAL A 78 22.92 29.00 22.55
N LYS A 79 22.07 29.58 21.70
CA LYS A 79 21.58 30.95 21.81
C LYS A 79 20.08 30.93 22.10
N VAL A 80 19.68 31.56 23.21
CA VAL A 80 18.28 31.72 23.62
C VAL A 80 17.85 33.17 23.38
N SER A 81 16.82 33.36 22.56
CA SER A 81 16.16 34.64 22.33
C SER A 81 14.70 34.54 22.72
N GLY A 82 14.40 34.83 23.99
CA GLY A 82 13.08 34.55 24.57
C GLY A 82 12.81 33.04 24.56
N THR A 83 11.79 32.62 23.82
CA THR A 83 11.37 31.22 23.66
C THR A 83 11.95 30.54 22.41
N PHE A 84 12.75 31.25 21.61
CA PHE A 84 13.41 30.74 20.41
C PHE A 84 14.84 30.33 20.76
N VAL A 85 15.16 29.06 20.55
CA VAL A 85 16.47 28.47 20.84
C VAL A 85 17.15 28.09 19.52
N THR A 86 18.35 28.60 19.28
CA THR A 86 19.20 28.18 18.16
C THR A 86 20.46 27.51 18.70
N THR A 87 20.82 26.36 18.14
CA THR A 87 22.05 25.65 18.44
C THR A 87 22.90 25.54 17.19
N ASP A 88 24.20 25.85 17.28
CA ASP A 88 25.12 25.78 16.14
C ASP A 88 26.38 25.00 16.48
N ASN A 89 26.36 23.71 16.12
CA ASN A 89 27.48 22.78 16.25
C ASN A 89 28.24 22.60 14.92
N SER A 90 28.19 23.57 14.01
CA SER A 90 28.79 23.44 12.67
C SER A 90 30.32 23.46 12.68
N ASN A 91 30.93 24.05 13.72
CA ASN A 91 32.38 24.22 13.84
C ASN A 91 33.05 23.25 14.84
N SER A 92 32.30 22.29 15.38
CA SER A 92 32.81 21.28 16.31
C SER A 92 32.87 19.89 15.69
N GLN A 93 33.66 19.02 16.30
CA GLN A 93 33.67 17.58 16.00
C GLN A 93 32.82 16.77 16.98
N ASP A 94 32.30 17.42 18.03
CA ASP A 94 31.46 16.78 19.04
C ASP A 94 30.14 16.28 18.43
N ILE A 95 29.75 15.07 18.84
CA ILE A 95 28.45 14.46 18.60
C ILE A 95 27.56 14.78 19.80
N ILE A 96 26.53 15.60 19.59
CA ILE A 96 25.72 16.16 20.68
C ILE A 96 24.38 15.46 20.80
N ARG A 97 24.01 15.14 22.05
CA ARG A 97 22.66 14.74 22.43
C ARG A 97 21.91 15.93 23.01
N TYR A 98 20.87 16.39 22.33
CA TYR A 98 19.97 17.42 22.82
C TYR A 98 18.78 16.77 23.54
N ARG A 99 18.62 17.00 24.84
CA ARG A 99 17.42 16.61 25.61
C ARG A 99 16.47 17.79 25.68
N LEU A 100 15.30 17.64 25.08
CA LEU A 100 14.30 18.70 24.95
C LEU A 100 13.06 18.36 25.79
N GLY A 101 12.60 19.30 26.61
CA GLY A 101 11.40 19.14 27.44
C GLY A 101 10.72 20.47 27.78
N GLY A 102 9.62 20.40 28.53
CA GLY A 102 8.86 21.58 28.94
C GLY A 102 7.77 21.99 27.94
N THR A 103 7.13 23.14 28.18
CA THR A 103 5.96 23.59 27.42
C THR A 103 6.08 25.05 27.03
N CYS A 104 5.81 25.36 25.76
CA CYS A 104 5.72 26.73 25.27
C CYS A 104 4.74 26.85 24.09
N SER A 105 3.82 27.81 24.18
CA SER A 105 2.80 28.08 23.17
C SER A 105 3.30 28.87 21.95
N ASN A 106 4.51 29.42 22.00
CA ASN A 106 5.17 30.07 20.89
C ASN A 106 6.70 30.06 21.06
N GLY A 107 7.34 28.95 20.71
CA GLY A 107 8.79 28.76 20.78
C GLY A 107 9.30 27.88 19.63
N CYS A 108 10.61 27.81 19.48
CA CYS A 108 11.25 27.06 18.40
C CYS A 108 12.57 26.47 18.88
N PHE A 109 12.92 25.29 18.37
CA PHE A 109 14.26 24.74 18.42
C PHE A 109 14.86 24.66 17.02
N LYS A 110 15.91 25.44 16.77
CA LYS A 110 16.67 25.46 15.53
C LYS A 110 18.05 24.86 15.75
N LEU A 111 18.49 24.02 14.82
CA LEU A 111 19.72 23.23 14.97
C LEU A 111 20.56 23.27 13.69
N TYR A 112 21.84 23.56 13.84
CA TYR A 112 22.88 23.31 12.83
C TYR A 112 23.93 22.37 13.42
N SER A 113 24.43 21.44 12.61
CA SER A 113 25.49 20.51 13.02
C SER A 113 26.23 19.98 11.80
N ALA A 114 27.57 19.90 11.90
CA ALA A 114 28.42 19.24 10.92
C ALA A 114 28.61 17.73 11.19
N ARG A 115 28.14 17.26 12.34
CA ARG A 115 28.22 15.86 12.82
C ARG A 115 26.82 15.29 12.99
N LYS A 116 26.70 13.96 13.13
CA LYS A 116 25.45 13.29 13.58
C LYS A 116 25.09 13.75 15.00
N GLN A 117 23.82 13.61 15.36
CA GLN A 117 23.29 14.14 16.62
C GLN A 117 22.04 13.39 17.07
N ALA A 118 21.62 13.62 18.31
CA ALA A 118 20.33 13.14 18.80
C ALA A 118 19.45 14.28 19.31
N ILE A 119 18.15 14.16 19.06
CA ILE A 119 17.09 14.93 19.71
C ILE A 119 16.29 13.93 20.56
N VAL A 120 16.43 14.02 21.87
CA VAL A 120 15.66 13.23 22.84
C VAL A 120 14.53 14.10 23.35
N MET A 121 13.28 13.75 23.08
CA MET A 121 12.12 14.50 23.57
C MET A 121 11.56 13.83 24.82
N GLN A 122 11.47 14.59 25.92
CA GLN A 122 11.10 14.09 27.25
C GLN A 122 9.95 14.93 27.84
N GLY A 123 8.74 14.74 27.31
CA GLY A 123 7.58 15.56 27.72
C GLY A 123 7.60 16.97 27.12
N LEU A 124 8.09 17.12 25.89
CA LEU A 124 8.14 18.39 25.16
C LEU A 124 6.75 18.73 24.58
N ASN A 125 6.27 19.95 24.81
CA ASN A 125 5.10 20.50 24.13
C ASN A 125 5.44 21.88 23.56
N LEU A 126 5.79 21.93 22.28
CA LEU A 126 6.34 23.13 21.64
C LEU A 126 5.51 23.51 20.41
N THR A 127 4.93 24.71 20.44
CA THR A 127 4.23 25.30 19.29
C THR A 127 5.03 26.49 18.78
N ASN A 128 5.21 26.62 17.46
CA ASN A 128 5.69 27.86 16.84
C ASN A 128 4.57 28.46 15.99
N LYS A 129 4.10 29.67 16.30
CA LYS A 129 2.93 30.27 15.61
C LYS A 129 3.26 30.84 14.22
N SER A 130 4.54 30.91 13.85
CA SER A 130 4.98 31.52 12.59
C SER A 130 6.13 30.77 11.92
N GLY A 131 6.24 29.45 12.15
CA GLY A 131 7.29 28.60 11.60
C GLY A 131 7.23 27.19 12.19
N ALA A 132 8.30 26.44 12.05
CA ALA A 132 8.45 25.10 12.59
C ALA A 132 8.69 25.12 14.10
N ALA A 133 8.13 24.15 14.82
CA ALA A 133 8.48 23.92 16.23
C ALA A 133 9.93 23.41 16.34
N ILE A 134 10.34 22.52 15.43
CA ILE A 134 11.72 22.07 15.29
C ILE A 134 12.18 22.27 13.85
N ASN A 135 13.26 23.02 13.68
CA ASN A 135 13.89 23.29 12.40
C ASN A 135 15.36 22.81 12.40
N ASN A 136 15.62 21.61 11.89
CA ASN A 136 16.96 21.04 11.80
C ASN A 136 17.60 21.32 10.43
N GLN A 137 18.57 22.23 10.42
CA GLN A 137 19.35 22.60 9.24
C GLN A 137 20.59 21.72 9.02
N SER A 138 20.82 20.72 9.90
CA SER A 138 21.90 19.75 9.68
C SER A 138 21.52 18.74 8.60
N ARG A 139 22.44 18.54 7.64
CA ARG A 139 22.39 17.47 6.63
C ARG A 139 22.93 16.13 7.12
N LYS A 140 23.11 15.98 8.43
CA LYS A 140 23.62 14.77 9.07
C LYS A 140 22.51 14.03 9.79
N ARG A 141 22.76 12.74 10.04
CA ARG A 141 21.81 11.83 10.67
C ARG A 141 21.41 12.35 12.04
N THR A 142 20.12 12.50 12.24
CA THR A 142 19.51 12.89 13.51
C THR A 142 18.73 11.72 14.08
N PHE A 143 19.17 11.21 15.22
CA PHE A 143 18.42 10.22 15.99
C PHE A 143 17.36 10.95 16.82
N VAL A 144 16.10 10.66 16.56
CA VAL A 144 14.96 11.18 17.32
C VAL A 144 14.52 10.12 18.32
N VAL A 145 14.77 10.35 19.60
CA VAL A 145 14.38 9.42 20.68
C VAL A 145 13.18 9.99 21.40
N LEU A 146 12.08 9.26 21.38
CA LEU A 146 10.85 9.67 22.03
C LEU A 146 10.74 9.02 23.41
N GLU A 147 10.67 9.86 24.44
CA GLU A 147 10.39 9.49 25.83
C GLU A 147 9.15 10.25 26.31
N GLY A 148 8.26 9.57 27.05
CA GLY A 148 6.99 10.18 27.48
C GLY A 148 6.08 10.61 26.32
N GLU A 149 5.22 11.61 26.55
CA GLU A 149 4.34 12.18 25.54
C GLU A 149 4.86 13.53 25.04
N ASN A 150 5.03 13.65 23.72
CA ASN A 150 5.58 14.86 23.10
C ASN A 150 4.59 15.44 22.08
N ARG A 151 4.58 16.76 21.96
CA ARG A 151 3.70 17.53 21.07
C ARG A 151 4.48 18.61 20.35
N LEU A 152 4.32 18.68 19.04
CA LEU A 152 4.87 19.75 18.21
C LEU A 152 3.73 20.36 17.38
N ALA A 153 3.74 21.68 17.20
CA ALA A 153 2.81 22.34 16.30
C ALA A 153 3.43 23.54 15.58
N ASP A 154 3.02 23.76 14.33
CA ASP A 154 3.32 24.99 13.60
C ASP A 154 2.14 25.98 13.62
N GLY A 155 2.34 27.13 13.00
CA GLY A 155 1.28 28.07 12.65
C GLY A 155 1.00 28.09 11.15
N PRO A 156 -0.07 28.79 10.73
CA PRO A 156 -0.54 28.80 9.35
C PRO A 156 0.44 29.49 8.39
N THR A 157 1.42 30.24 8.90
CA THR A 157 2.40 30.99 8.11
C THR A 157 3.81 30.68 8.60
N TYR A 158 4.77 30.71 7.68
CA TYR A 158 6.19 30.56 7.96
C TYR A 158 6.83 31.89 7.56
N SER A 159 7.32 32.65 8.54
CA SER A 159 7.89 33.98 8.32
C SER A 159 9.31 34.07 8.86
N GLY A 160 10.16 34.81 8.16
CA GLY A 160 11.53 35.04 8.60
C GLY A 160 12.49 33.88 8.37
N THR A 161 12.10 32.84 7.62
CA THR A 161 13.02 31.81 7.13
C THR A 161 14.07 32.45 6.20
N PRO A 162 15.38 32.37 6.50
CA PRO A 162 16.43 32.82 5.59
C PRO A 162 16.36 32.10 4.24
N SER A 163 16.72 32.78 3.15
CA SER A 163 16.69 32.19 1.81
C SER A 163 17.68 31.04 1.59
N THR A 164 18.63 30.87 2.51
CA THR A 164 19.62 29.78 2.50
C THR A 164 19.14 28.54 3.25
N GLU A 165 17.92 28.58 3.78
CA GLU A 165 17.37 27.56 4.65
C GLU A 165 16.00 27.13 4.17
N ASP A 166 15.70 25.86 4.40
CA ASP A 166 14.37 25.32 4.24
C ASP A 166 13.63 25.20 5.58
N GLU A 167 12.32 25.26 5.52
CA GLU A 167 11.47 25.10 6.69
C GLU A 167 10.12 24.54 6.23
N LYS A 168 10.08 23.26 5.86
CA LYS A 168 8.99 22.66 5.08
C LYS A 168 7.92 21.95 5.93
N ALA A 169 8.05 21.96 7.25
CA ALA A 169 7.18 21.21 8.16
C ALA A 169 7.24 21.72 9.61
N ALA A 170 6.26 21.34 10.44
CA ALA A 170 6.27 21.61 11.87
C ALA A 170 7.48 20.96 12.58
N PHE A 171 7.91 19.80 12.10
CA PHE A 171 9.24 19.24 12.34
C PHE A 171 9.94 19.02 11.00
N PHE A 172 10.87 19.92 10.67
CA PHE A 172 11.65 19.87 9.44
C PHE A 172 13.11 19.47 9.70
N SER A 173 13.70 18.73 8.75
CA SER A 173 15.10 18.34 8.73
C SER A 173 15.67 18.35 7.31
N GLU A 174 16.83 19.01 7.12
CA GLU A 174 17.64 18.89 5.90
C GLU A 174 18.25 17.47 5.76
N GLY A 175 18.56 16.82 6.87
CA GLY A 175 19.15 15.49 6.93
C GLY A 175 18.17 14.40 7.38
N GLN A 176 18.71 13.20 7.59
CA GLN A 176 17.96 12.00 7.95
C GLN A 176 17.32 12.12 9.34
N LEU A 177 16.10 11.62 9.50
CA LEU A 177 15.44 11.46 10.80
C LEU A 177 15.21 9.97 11.11
N VAL A 178 15.84 9.49 12.18
CA VAL A 178 15.72 8.09 12.64
C VAL A 178 15.00 8.05 13.99
N PHE A 179 13.74 7.64 13.99
CA PHE A 179 12.86 7.60 15.16
C PHE A 179 13.01 6.29 15.93
N SER A 180 13.14 6.41 17.25
CA SER A 180 13.21 5.29 18.20
C SER A 180 12.62 5.70 19.57
N GLY A 181 12.69 4.80 20.55
CA GLY A 181 12.22 5.03 21.92
C GLY A 181 10.81 4.48 22.16
N SER A 182 10.38 4.47 23.42
CA SER A 182 9.07 3.92 23.82
C SER A 182 7.99 4.97 23.99
N GLY A 183 8.32 6.26 23.81
CA GLY A 183 7.40 7.39 23.96
C GLY A 183 6.54 7.63 22.72
N SER A 184 5.85 8.77 22.73
CA SER A 184 5.01 9.22 21.64
C SER A 184 5.29 10.65 21.20
N LEU A 185 5.00 10.94 19.94
CA LEU A 185 5.05 12.25 19.34
C LEU A 185 3.75 12.53 18.57
N THR A 186 3.07 13.62 18.90
CA THR A 186 1.94 14.16 18.13
C THR A 186 2.35 15.47 17.47
N VAL A 187 2.26 15.53 16.15
CA VAL A 187 2.57 16.72 15.36
C VAL A 187 1.29 17.26 14.70
N THR A 188 0.99 18.53 14.93
CA THR A 188 -0.14 19.24 14.30
C THR A 188 0.38 20.38 13.43
N ALA A 189 0.23 20.26 12.12
CA ALA A 189 0.63 21.27 11.16
C ALA A 189 -0.59 21.90 10.47
N THR A 190 -0.63 23.23 10.50
CA THR A 190 -1.63 24.07 9.87
C THR A 190 -1.06 24.88 8.71
N GLY A 191 0.26 25.15 8.69
CA GLY A 191 0.90 25.94 7.64
C GLY A 191 1.61 25.12 6.56
N LYS A 192 2.30 24.03 6.93
CA LYS A 192 3.00 23.16 5.98
C LYS A 192 2.78 21.68 6.30
N ALA A 193 3.78 20.82 6.06
CA ALA A 193 3.70 19.41 6.37
C ALA A 193 3.88 19.13 7.87
N GLY A 194 3.50 17.93 8.32
CA GLY A 194 3.73 17.51 9.70
C GLY A 194 5.22 17.29 9.98
N ILE A 195 5.79 16.24 9.38
CA ILE A 195 7.22 15.90 9.48
C ILE A 195 7.81 15.78 8.08
N THR A 196 8.88 16.51 7.81
CA THR A 196 9.61 16.45 6.54
C THR A 196 11.10 16.27 6.76
N SER A 197 11.69 15.32 6.05
CA SER A 197 13.13 15.21 5.81
C SER A 197 13.41 15.40 4.32
N ASP A 198 14.41 16.22 3.98
CA ASP A 198 14.96 16.29 2.61
C ASP A 198 15.88 15.10 2.27
N ASP A 199 15.96 14.12 3.17
CA ASP A 199 16.59 12.81 2.96
C ASP A 199 15.55 11.74 3.32
N TYR A 200 15.81 10.83 4.28
CA TYR A 200 14.84 9.81 4.69
C TYR A 200 14.23 9.98 6.10
N LEU A 201 13.04 9.40 6.25
CA LEU A 201 12.41 9.11 7.54
C LEU A 201 12.51 7.61 7.83
N ARG A 202 13.03 7.23 9.00
CA ARG A 202 13.04 5.83 9.46
C ARG A 202 12.36 5.70 10.82
N PHE A 203 11.47 4.73 10.97
CA PHE A 203 10.78 4.42 12.23
C PHE A 203 11.16 3.02 12.69
N MET A 204 11.97 2.93 13.73
CA MET A 204 12.50 1.66 14.23
C MET A 204 11.54 0.90 15.16
N GLY A 205 10.53 1.57 15.70
CA GLY A 205 9.69 1.08 16.79
C GLY A 205 10.41 1.01 18.15
N PRO A 206 9.67 0.80 19.25
CA PRO A 206 8.21 0.63 19.32
C PRO A 206 7.42 1.96 19.45
N GLN A 207 8.03 3.12 19.20
CA GLN A 207 7.41 4.43 19.39
C GLN A 207 6.05 4.62 18.69
N SER A 208 5.26 5.59 19.18
CA SER A 208 4.06 6.08 18.49
C SER A 208 4.30 7.46 17.90
N VAL A 209 4.17 7.62 16.58
CA VAL A 209 4.30 8.93 15.90
C VAL A 209 3.04 9.24 15.10
N SER A 210 2.41 10.36 15.42
CA SER A 210 1.22 10.87 14.74
C SER A 210 1.50 12.22 14.12
N ALA A 211 1.19 12.41 12.83
CA ALA A 211 1.25 13.70 12.17
C ALA A 211 -0.08 14.03 11.48
N THR A 212 -0.63 15.20 11.77
CA THR A 212 -1.83 15.75 11.13
C THR A 212 -1.47 17.05 10.44
N SER A 213 -1.82 17.18 9.16
CA SER A 213 -1.53 18.36 8.36
C SER A 213 -2.77 18.86 7.60
N THR A 214 -3.09 20.15 7.72
CA THR A 214 -4.18 20.79 6.96
C THR A 214 -3.72 21.56 5.73
N ALA A 215 -2.41 21.68 5.48
CA ALA A 215 -1.85 22.46 4.37
C ALA A 215 -0.80 21.68 3.55
N GLY A 216 -0.06 20.76 4.16
CA GLY A 216 0.94 19.89 3.51
C GLY A 216 0.67 18.39 3.66
N HIS A 217 1.71 17.59 3.42
CA HIS A 217 1.71 16.16 3.69
C HIS A 217 1.75 15.88 5.20
N ALA A 218 1.29 14.71 5.65
CA ALA A 218 1.52 14.35 7.05
C ALA A 218 3.01 14.00 7.28
N PHE A 219 3.55 13.09 6.46
CA PHE A 219 4.97 12.74 6.46
C PHE A 219 5.56 12.82 5.05
N ARG A 220 6.76 13.38 4.94
CA ARG A 220 7.57 13.37 3.73
C ARG A 220 9.02 12.99 4.07
N GLY A 221 9.51 11.89 3.51
CA GLY A 221 10.94 11.63 3.39
C GLY A 221 11.26 11.71 1.92
N LYS A 222 12.06 12.69 1.49
CA LYS A 222 12.36 12.90 0.08
C LYS A 222 12.89 11.63 -0.57
N ASP A 223 13.90 11.01 0.03
CA ASP A 223 14.62 9.87 -0.59
C ASP A 223 14.03 8.52 -0.16
N ALA A 224 13.53 8.41 1.08
CA ALA A 224 12.80 7.23 1.52
C ALA A 224 11.92 7.46 2.75
N ILE A 225 10.93 6.58 2.91
CA ILE A 225 10.27 6.32 4.20
C ILE A 225 10.42 4.83 4.52
N MET A 226 10.98 4.53 5.68
CA MET A 226 11.18 3.16 6.18
C MET A 226 10.45 2.98 7.51
N ILE A 227 9.53 2.04 7.59
CA ILE A 227 8.78 1.71 8.81
C ILE A 227 9.16 0.28 9.20
N ASP A 228 10.11 0.15 10.12
CA ASP A 228 10.55 -1.15 10.62
C ASP A 228 9.58 -1.69 11.68
N ASP A 229 9.11 -0.84 12.58
CA ASP A 229 8.07 -1.13 13.58
C ASP A 229 7.48 0.17 14.18
N GLY A 230 6.54 0.03 15.13
CA GLY A 230 5.93 1.14 15.88
C GLY A 230 4.48 1.44 15.47
N ILE A 231 3.91 2.52 16.01
CA ILE A 231 2.55 2.97 15.69
C ILE A 231 2.63 4.29 14.93
N ILE A 232 2.27 4.28 13.64
CA ILE A 232 2.35 5.46 12.77
C ILE A 232 0.95 5.91 12.37
N LYS A 233 0.61 7.19 12.62
CA LYS A 233 -0.70 7.77 12.27
C LYS A 233 -0.52 8.99 11.40
N ALA A 234 -1.12 9.00 10.21
CA ALA A 234 -0.97 10.07 9.24
C ALA A 234 -2.33 10.63 8.84
N SER A 235 -2.53 11.94 8.98
CA SER A 235 -3.74 12.63 8.52
C SER A 235 -3.40 13.83 7.63
N ALA A 236 -3.95 13.88 6.41
CA ALA A 236 -3.77 15.01 5.50
C ALA A 236 -5.09 15.44 4.85
N SER A 237 -5.44 16.73 4.94
CA SER A 237 -6.74 17.23 4.46
C SER A 237 -6.67 18.27 3.34
N ALA A 238 -5.47 18.76 2.99
CA ALA A 238 -5.30 19.66 1.85
C ALA A 238 -5.30 18.91 0.51
N ASP A 239 -5.84 19.56 -0.52
CA ASP A 239 -5.90 19.01 -1.87
C ASP A 239 -4.51 18.62 -2.40
N GLY A 240 -4.46 17.49 -3.08
CA GLY A 240 -3.23 16.93 -3.63
C GLY A 240 -2.19 16.51 -2.60
N LYS A 241 -2.47 16.59 -1.30
CA LYS A 241 -1.53 16.16 -0.26
C LYS A 241 -1.69 14.68 0.06
N LYS A 242 -0.72 14.14 0.81
CA LYS A 242 -0.59 12.71 1.08
C LYS A 242 -0.37 12.44 2.55
N GLY A 243 -0.75 11.24 2.99
CA GLY A 243 -0.38 10.73 4.30
C GLY A 243 1.13 10.52 4.37
N LEU A 244 1.65 9.57 3.58
CA LEU A 244 3.07 9.33 3.40
C LEU A 244 3.46 9.65 1.94
N THR A 245 4.58 10.33 1.73
CA THR A 245 5.09 10.58 0.37
C THR A 245 6.61 10.55 0.33
N SER A 246 7.16 9.96 -0.74
CA SER A 246 8.59 9.97 -1.04
C SER A 246 8.84 10.10 -2.54
N ASP A 247 9.85 10.89 -2.92
CA ASP A 247 10.39 10.91 -4.28
C ASP A 247 11.22 9.63 -4.55
N GLY A 248 11.49 8.84 -3.50
CA GLY A 248 12.09 7.51 -3.58
C GLY A 248 11.16 6.43 -3.01
N ALA A 249 11.73 5.52 -2.22
CA ALA A 249 11.07 4.28 -1.82
C ALA A 249 10.22 4.44 -0.54
N VAL A 250 9.16 3.64 -0.44
CA VAL A 250 8.41 3.46 0.82
C VAL A 250 8.46 1.98 1.18
N THR A 251 9.08 1.66 2.32
CA THR A 251 9.26 0.30 2.81
C THR A 251 8.59 0.13 4.16
N ILE A 252 7.76 -0.91 4.31
CA ILE A 252 7.07 -1.26 5.56
C ILE A 252 7.42 -2.69 5.93
N ASN A 253 8.24 -2.86 6.97
CA ASN A 253 8.63 -4.16 7.49
C ASN A 253 7.76 -4.62 8.67
N GLY A 254 7.14 -3.68 9.39
CA GLY A 254 6.36 -3.97 10.59
C GLY A 254 5.51 -2.80 11.07
N GLY A 255 5.03 -2.87 12.31
CA GLY A 255 4.25 -1.83 12.95
C GLY A 255 2.75 -1.82 12.63
N THR A 256 2.04 -0.85 13.22
CA THR A 256 0.63 -0.53 12.96
C THR A 256 0.52 0.87 12.37
N ILE A 257 0.02 0.98 11.15
CA ILE A 257 -0.04 2.21 10.38
C ILE A 257 -1.51 2.53 10.05
N ASP A 258 -1.99 3.71 10.49
CA ASP A 258 -3.34 4.24 10.20
C ASP A 258 -3.24 5.56 9.43
N ILE A 259 -3.74 5.58 8.20
CA ILE A 259 -3.66 6.73 7.29
C ILE A 259 -5.06 7.20 6.91
N LYS A 260 -5.31 8.50 7.09
CA LYS A 260 -6.59 9.16 6.77
C LYS A 260 -6.34 10.37 5.89
N VAL A 261 -6.86 10.35 4.67
CA VAL A 261 -6.72 11.44 3.72
C VAL A 261 -8.08 11.90 3.23
N SER A 262 -8.30 13.20 3.20
CA SER A 262 -9.58 13.78 2.79
C SER A 262 -9.46 14.89 1.75
N GLY A 263 -8.25 15.40 1.51
CA GLY A 263 -8.01 16.41 0.47
C GLY A 263 -8.32 15.86 -0.91
N GLY A 264 -8.94 16.65 -1.78
CA GLY A 264 -9.27 16.28 -3.14
C GLY A 264 -8.10 16.40 -4.11
N THR A 265 -8.41 16.75 -5.35
CA THR A 265 -7.41 16.99 -6.40
C THR A 265 -6.98 18.45 -6.39
N LEU A 266 -5.68 18.69 -6.21
CA LEU A 266 -5.10 20.00 -6.42
C LEU A 266 -5.05 20.30 -7.92
N THR A 267 -5.51 21.49 -8.30
CA THR A 267 -5.50 21.97 -9.69
C THR A 267 -4.60 23.19 -9.77
N GLU A 268 -3.56 23.12 -10.61
CA GLU A 268 -2.56 24.19 -10.74
C GLU A 268 -2.38 24.56 -12.22
N GLN A 269 -2.23 25.86 -12.49
CA GLN A 269 -1.84 26.33 -13.83
C GLN A 269 -0.31 26.41 -13.87
N VAL A 270 0.30 25.67 -14.79
CA VAL A 270 1.75 25.66 -14.99
C VAL A 270 2.06 26.28 -16.34
N THR A 271 2.86 27.35 -16.34
CA THR A 271 3.35 28.01 -17.54
C THR A 271 4.80 27.64 -17.80
N THR A 272 5.06 26.87 -18.86
CA THR A 272 6.39 26.49 -19.30
C THR A 272 6.63 27.02 -20.71
N ASN A 273 7.71 27.77 -20.93
CA ASN A 273 8.05 28.36 -22.22
C ASN A 273 6.90 29.17 -22.89
N GLY A 274 6.10 29.86 -22.08
CA GLY A 274 4.96 30.65 -22.56
C GLY A 274 3.69 29.85 -22.88
N SER A 275 3.69 28.52 -22.69
CA SER A 275 2.51 27.67 -22.78
C SER A 275 1.96 27.37 -21.39
N THR A 276 0.68 27.67 -21.16
CA THR A 276 0.00 27.38 -19.89
C THR A 276 -0.80 26.08 -20.02
N THR A 277 -0.57 25.17 -19.09
CA THR A 277 -1.26 23.88 -18.95
C THR A 277 -1.87 23.76 -17.57
N THR A 278 -2.95 22.98 -17.45
CA THR A 278 -3.51 22.64 -16.14
C THR A 278 -2.96 21.32 -15.68
N GLU A 279 -2.26 21.33 -14.56
CA GLU A 279 -1.80 20.14 -13.87
C GLU A 279 -2.79 19.76 -12.76
N TYR A 280 -2.98 18.45 -12.62
CA TYR A 280 -3.86 17.88 -11.61
C TYR A 280 -3.04 16.95 -10.73
N THR A 281 -3.14 17.12 -9.41
CA THR A 281 -2.49 16.26 -8.43
C THR A 281 -3.54 15.69 -7.48
N GLY A 282 -3.87 14.41 -7.63
CA GLY A 282 -4.77 13.72 -6.70
C GLY A 282 -4.10 13.51 -5.34
N SER A 283 -4.88 13.48 -4.26
CA SER A 283 -4.38 13.07 -2.94
C SER A 283 -4.07 11.57 -2.91
N ALA A 284 -3.28 11.12 -1.93
CA ALA A 284 -3.03 9.70 -1.73
C ALA A 284 -2.80 9.37 -0.25
N GLY A 285 -3.19 8.18 0.20
CA GLY A 285 -2.73 7.68 1.49
C GLY A 285 -1.21 7.55 1.50
N ILE A 286 -0.67 6.81 0.53
CA ILE A 286 0.77 6.63 0.29
C ILE A 286 1.08 6.96 -1.17
N LYS A 287 2.13 7.77 -1.43
CA LYS A 287 2.79 7.88 -2.75
C LYS A 287 4.27 7.51 -2.63
N ALA A 288 4.72 6.56 -3.45
CA ALA A 288 6.14 6.24 -3.65
C ALA A 288 6.50 6.44 -5.12
N ASP A 289 7.39 7.38 -5.42
CA ASP A 289 7.81 7.63 -6.82
C ASP A 289 8.79 6.53 -7.29
N SER A 290 9.44 5.85 -6.35
CA SER A 290 10.17 4.60 -6.59
C SER A 290 9.39 3.38 -6.10
N THR A 291 10.09 2.34 -5.65
CA THR A 291 9.52 1.06 -5.27
C THR A 291 8.73 1.18 -3.96
N PHE A 292 7.55 0.58 -3.93
CA PHE A 292 6.82 0.30 -2.69
C PHE A 292 7.06 -1.15 -2.25
N VAL A 293 7.43 -1.36 -1.00
CA VAL A 293 7.64 -2.71 -0.44
C VAL A 293 6.91 -2.83 0.88
N MET A 294 6.14 -3.92 1.05
CA MET A 294 5.57 -4.29 2.33
C MET A 294 5.85 -5.76 2.64
N THR A 295 6.62 -6.01 3.69
CA THR A 295 7.01 -7.37 4.14
C THR A 295 6.28 -7.79 5.42
N GLY A 296 5.70 -6.85 6.17
CA GLY A 296 4.99 -7.12 7.43
C GLY A 296 4.17 -5.94 7.95
N GLY A 297 3.62 -6.08 9.17
CA GLY A 297 2.82 -5.06 9.83
C GLY A 297 1.34 -5.02 9.44
N VAL A 298 0.63 -4.04 9.97
CA VAL A 298 -0.79 -3.76 9.68
C VAL A 298 -0.92 -2.34 9.13
N LEU A 299 -1.36 -2.22 7.88
CA LEU A 299 -1.59 -0.96 7.19
C LEU A 299 -3.09 -0.76 6.92
N THR A 300 -3.66 0.31 7.47
CA THR A 300 -5.02 0.76 7.15
C THR A 300 -4.96 2.14 6.49
N VAL A 301 -5.58 2.27 5.31
CA VAL A 301 -5.65 3.51 4.55
C VAL A 301 -7.09 3.84 4.20
N THR A 302 -7.50 5.07 4.50
CA THR A 302 -8.75 5.64 4.02
C THR A 302 -8.47 6.91 3.22
N ASN A 303 -9.09 7.03 2.04
CA ASN A 303 -9.06 8.27 1.26
C ASN A 303 -10.46 8.63 0.74
N SER A 304 -10.98 9.78 1.17
CA SER A 304 -12.29 10.30 0.73
C SER A 304 -12.19 11.43 -0.30
N GLY A 305 -10.99 11.85 -0.68
CA GLY A 305 -10.76 12.97 -1.57
C GLY A 305 -11.10 12.68 -3.03
N GLN A 306 -11.69 13.65 -3.73
CA GLN A 306 -11.94 13.55 -5.17
C GLN A 306 -10.64 13.30 -5.96
N GLY A 307 -10.63 12.29 -6.82
CA GLY A 307 -9.46 11.84 -7.59
C GLY A 307 -8.36 11.21 -6.73
N GLY A 308 -8.64 10.96 -5.45
CA GLY A 308 -7.71 10.47 -4.45
C GLY A 308 -7.45 8.97 -4.57
N LYS A 309 -6.25 8.54 -4.18
CA LYS A 309 -5.85 7.13 -4.19
C LYS A 309 -5.56 6.61 -2.78
N GLY A 310 -5.68 5.31 -2.56
CA GLY A 310 -5.23 4.69 -1.32
C GLY A 310 -3.71 4.61 -1.31
N ILE A 311 -3.15 3.75 -2.15
CA ILE A 311 -1.70 3.57 -2.35
C ILE A 311 -1.39 3.78 -3.82
N THR A 312 -0.36 4.56 -4.14
CA THR A 312 0.05 4.76 -5.52
C THR A 312 1.56 4.91 -5.66
N GLY A 313 2.09 4.54 -6.83
CA GLY A 313 3.48 4.78 -7.15
C GLY A 313 3.79 4.67 -8.62
N ASP A 314 4.94 5.20 -9.00
CA ASP A 314 5.32 5.36 -10.42
C ASP A 314 6.12 4.14 -10.92
N GLN A 315 6.66 3.33 -10.00
CA GLN A 315 7.44 2.12 -10.29
C GLN A 315 6.79 0.87 -9.70
N LYS A 316 7.59 -0.16 -9.40
CA LYS A 316 7.13 -1.48 -8.98
C LYS A 316 6.61 -1.48 -7.54
N ALA A 317 5.73 -2.43 -7.24
CA ALA A 317 5.28 -2.71 -5.87
C ALA A 317 5.42 -4.19 -5.51
N PHE A 318 5.86 -4.44 -4.28
CA PHE A 318 6.01 -5.78 -3.72
C PHE A 318 5.20 -5.89 -2.43
N PHE A 319 4.25 -6.83 -2.42
CA PHE A 319 3.49 -7.21 -1.23
C PHE A 319 3.89 -8.63 -0.84
N GLU A 320 4.75 -8.74 0.17
CA GLU A 320 5.39 -9.98 0.59
C GLU A 320 4.84 -10.50 1.92
N GLY A 321 4.18 -9.65 2.71
CA GLY A 321 3.58 -10.01 3.99
C GLY A 321 2.72 -8.90 4.62
N GLY A 322 2.27 -9.14 5.84
CA GLY A 322 1.44 -8.21 6.61
C GLY A 322 -0.04 -8.16 6.19
N THR A 323 -0.78 -7.21 6.77
CA THR A 323 -2.21 -6.98 6.48
C THR A 323 -2.39 -5.57 5.93
N VAL A 324 -2.98 -5.45 4.75
CA VAL A 324 -3.30 -4.19 4.07
C VAL A 324 -4.81 -4.06 3.94
N LYS A 325 -5.36 -2.96 4.45
CA LYS A 325 -6.76 -2.58 4.23
C LYS A 325 -6.83 -1.17 3.65
N VAL A 326 -7.35 -1.06 2.44
CA VAL A 326 -7.49 0.21 1.73
C VAL A 326 -8.96 0.45 1.41
N THR A 327 -9.47 1.65 1.73
CA THR A 327 -10.83 2.06 1.40
C THR A 327 -10.81 3.45 0.79
N VAL A 328 -11.25 3.56 -0.46
CA VAL A 328 -11.32 4.81 -1.21
C VAL A 328 -12.77 5.11 -1.54
N THR A 329 -13.27 6.23 -1.00
CA THR A 329 -14.66 6.68 -1.20
C THR A 329 -14.75 7.98 -2.00
N GLY A 330 -13.61 8.51 -2.43
CA GLY A 330 -13.54 9.71 -3.26
C GLY A 330 -14.19 9.48 -4.62
N SER A 331 -14.82 10.53 -5.16
CA SER A 331 -15.33 10.53 -6.54
C SER A 331 -14.21 10.75 -7.54
N ASN A 332 -14.44 10.44 -8.83
CA ASN A 332 -13.54 10.88 -9.89
C ASN A 332 -13.60 12.41 -10.07
N LEU A 333 -12.50 13.01 -10.52
CA LEU A 333 -12.49 14.35 -11.10
C LEU A 333 -12.64 14.20 -12.62
N SER A 334 -13.75 14.69 -13.17
CA SER A 334 -14.02 14.68 -14.62
C SER A 334 -13.81 16.06 -15.23
N SER A 335 -13.44 16.12 -16.50
CA SER A 335 -13.40 17.37 -17.26
C SER A 335 -14.81 17.82 -17.62
N THR A 336 -15.12 19.11 -17.44
CA THR A 336 -16.31 19.73 -18.03
C THR A 336 -16.05 20.03 -19.51
N LYS A 337 -15.94 19.01 -20.37
CA LYS A 337 -16.17 19.25 -21.79
C LYS A 337 -17.66 19.11 -22.05
N ALA A 338 -18.29 20.21 -22.46
CA ALA A 338 -19.69 20.27 -22.91
C ALA A 338 -20.02 19.14 -23.91
N PRO A 339 -21.29 18.70 -24.03
CA PRO A 339 -21.70 17.63 -24.94
C PRO A 339 -21.49 18.07 -26.39
N GLY A 340 -20.29 17.79 -26.92
CA GLY A 340 -19.95 17.94 -28.32
C GLY A 340 -20.21 16.63 -29.05
N GLY A 341 -21.49 16.33 -29.28
CA GLY A 341 -21.88 15.39 -30.32
C GLY A 341 -21.45 15.93 -31.68
N GLY A 342 -20.49 15.26 -32.30
CA GLY A 342 -20.23 15.32 -33.75
C GLY A 342 -20.84 14.08 -34.42
N PRO A 343 -21.25 14.16 -35.69
CA PRO A 343 -22.20 13.23 -36.29
C PRO A 343 -21.68 11.79 -36.33
N GLY A 344 -22.56 10.86 -35.99
CA GLY A 344 -22.28 9.43 -35.95
C GLY A 344 -21.68 8.93 -37.26
N TRP A 345 -20.63 8.12 -37.11
CA TRP A 345 -20.08 7.29 -38.17
C TRP A 345 -20.99 6.06 -38.31
N PRO A 346 -21.71 5.86 -39.43
CA PRO A 346 -22.55 4.69 -39.61
C PRO A 346 -21.66 3.54 -40.11
N GLY A 347 -21.22 2.67 -39.20
CA GLY A 347 -20.47 1.46 -39.58
C GLY A 347 -19.63 0.74 -38.52
N GLY A 348 -19.82 0.97 -37.21
CA GLY A 348 -19.08 0.26 -36.16
C GLY A 348 -19.83 -0.97 -35.63
N GLY A 349 -19.20 -2.14 -35.66
CA GLY A 349 -19.70 -3.37 -35.00
C GLY A 349 -19.63 -3.28 -33.46
N PRO A 350 -20.33 -4.17 -32.73
CA PRO A 350 -20.42 -4.11 -31.27
C PRO A 350 -19.15 -4.67 -30.61
N GLY A 351 -18.10 -3.87 -30.55
CA GLY A 351 -17.02 -3.96 -29.56
C GLY A 351 -17.28 -2.90 -28.49
N GLY A 352 -17.25 -3.31 -27.22
CA GLY A 352 -17.80 -2.56 -26.08
C GLY A 352 -17.19 -1.16 -25.89
N PRO A 353 -17.99 -0.16 -25.49
CA PRO A 353 -17.42 1.05 -24.93
C PRO A 353 -17.14 0.79 -23.45
N GLY A 354 -15.96 0.25 -23.14
CA GLY A 354 -15.25 0.65 -21.92
C GLY A 354 -15.05 2.15 -22.05
N GLY A 355 -15.98 2.93 -21.49
CA GLY A 355 -16.08 4.35 -21.75
C GLY A 355 -14.74 5.00 -21.41
N SER A 356 -14.08 5.59 -22.41
CA SER A 356 -12.95 6.51 -22.20
C SER A 356 -13.42 7.59 -21.24
N SER A 357 -13.23 7.35 -19.94
CA SER A 357 -13.69 8.26 -18.92
C SER A 357 -12.88 9.54 -19.13
N ASN A 358 -13.58 10.65 -19.31
CA ASN A 358 -12.99 11.99 -19.43
C ASN A 358 -12.45 12.50 -18.09
N ASN A 359 -11.96 11.57 -17.27
CA ASN A 359 -11.46 11.76 -15.92
C ASN A 359 -10.07 12.38 -15.99
N LEU A 360 -9.96 13.57 -15.41
CA LEU A 360 -8.69 14.25 -15.19
C LEU A 360 -7.91 13.55 -14.07
N LYS A 361 -8.62 13.03 -13.06
CA LYS A 361 -8.09 12.13 -12.03
C LYS A 361 -9.14 11.13 -11.57
N SER A 362 -8.75 9.87 -11.49
CA SER A 362 -9.55 8.76 -11.00
C SER A 362 -9.29 8.46 -9.52
N ALA A 363 -10.36 8.15 -8.79
CA ALA A 363 -10.29 7.69 -7.41
C ALA A 363 -10.19 6.15 -7.37
N LYS A 364 -8.97 5.65 -7.14
CA LYS A 364 -8.62 4.22 -7.20
C LYS A 364 -8.10 3.74 -5.85
N GLY A 365 -8.31 2.47 -5.53
CA GLY A 365 -7.79 1.89 -4.28
C GLY A 365 -6.26 1.84 -4.25
N ILE A 366 -5.67 0.89 -4.98
CA ILE A 366 -4.24 0.75 -5.20
C ILE A 366 -3.95 0.97 -6.68
N LYS A 367 -2.96 1.80 -7.03
CA LYS A 367 -2.55 2.03 -8.42
C LYS A 367 -1.04 2.21 -8.58
N PHE A 368 -0.39 1.32 -9.31
CA PHE A 368 1.02 1.48 -9.69
C PHE A 368 1.18 1.63 -11.21
N ASP A 369 2.12 2.46 -11.65
CA ASP A 369 2.47 2.55 -13.07
C ASP A 369 3.39 1.40 -13.52
N GLY A 370 4.21 0.86 -12.60
CA GLY A 370 5.02 -0.33 -12.84
C GLY A 370 4.33 -1.63 -12.44
N ASP A 371 5.07 -2.74 -12.58
CA ASP A 371 4.63 -4.09 -12.22
C ASP A 371 4.30 -4.22 -10.73
N VAL A 372 3.34 -5.08 -10.42
CA VAL A 372 2.98 -5.42 -9.05
C VAL A 372 3.12 -6.92 -8.80
N VAL A 373 3.83 -7.27 -7.73
CA VAL A 373 4.03 -8.65 -7.28
C VAL A 373 3.42 -8.83 -5.90
N VAL A 374 2.54 -9.82 -5.78
CA VAL A 374 1.97 -10.28 -4.51
C VAL A 374 2.48 -11.69 -4.24
N SER A 375 3.36 -11.83 -3.24
CA SER A 375 3.92 -13.12 -2.82
C SER A 375 3.45 -13.56 -1.43
N GLY A 376 2.86 -12.65 -0.65
CA GLY A 376 2.30 -12.96 0.66
C GLY A 376 1.40 -11.86 1.22
N GLY A 377 1.00 -12.02 2.49
CA GLY A 377 0.14 -11.08 3.20
C GLY A 377 -1.36 -11.20 2.87
N THR A 378 -2.17 -10.34 3.49
CA THR A 378 -3.61 -10.19 3.25
C THR A 378 -3.89 -8.77 2.78
N ILE A 379 -4.36 -8.60 1.55
CA ILE A 379 -4.62 -7.31 0.92
C ILE A 379 -6.11 -7.22 0.63
N GLU A 380 -6.81 -6.28 1.28
CA GLU A 380 -8.22 -5.99 1.05
C GLU A 380 -8.38 -4.54 0.59
N VAL A 381 -8.95 -4.34 -0.59
CA VAL A 381 -9.09 -3.02 -1.20
C VAL A 381 -10.51 -2.79 -1.65
N SER A 382 -11.06 -1.63 -1.31
CA SER A 382 -12.34 -1.16 -1.84
C SER A 382 -12.25 0.23 -2.46
N ALA A 383 -12.93 0.41 -3.59
CA ALA A 383 -13.05 1.70 -4.28
C ALA A 383 -14.50 1.93 -4.78
N SER A 384 -15.02 3.14 -4.56
CA SER A 384 -16.42 3.45 -4.91
C SER A 384 -16.61 4.01 -6.32
N SER A 385 -15.55 4.43 -7.00
CA SER A 385 -15.67 5.26 -8.21
C SER A 385 -14.74 4.85 -9.35
N HIS A 386 -13.84 3.91 -9.11
CA HIS A 386 -12.94 3.33 -10.10
C HIS A 386 -12.40 2.01 -9.53
N GLU A 387 -11.33 1.43 -10.09
CA GLU A 387 -10.86 0.09 -9.70
C GLU A 387 -10.33 0.08 -8.26
N ALA A 388 -10.52 -1.07 -7.62
CA ALA A 388 -9.93 -1.29 -6.31
C ALA A 388 -8.42 -1.53 -6.43
N PHE A 389 -7.97 -2.30 -7.41
CA PHE A 389 -6.55 -2.61 -7.59
C PHE A 389 -6.16 -2.51 -9.08
N GLU A 390 -5.23 -1.62 -9.41
CA GLU A 390 -4.74 -1.41 -10.77
C GLU A 390 -3.21 -1.43 -10.83
N THR A 391 -2.66 -2.06 -11.85
CA THR A 391 -1.30 -1.83 -12.33
C THR A 391 -1.30 -1.47 -13.81
N LYS A 392 -0.46 -0.52 -14.21
CA LYS A 392 -0.19 -0.24 -15.63
C LYS A 392 0.90 -1.14 -16.23
N GLY A 393 1.56 -1.96 -15.41
CA GLY A 393 2.42 -3.04 -15.84
C GLY A 393 1.73 -4.39 -15.76
N THR A 394 2.49 -5.40 -15.37
CA THR A 394 2.01 -6.77 -15.13
C THR A 394 1.59 -6.95 -13.68
N LEU A 395 0.60 -7.83 -13.45
CA LEU A 395 0.24 -8.30 -12.12
C LEU A 395 0.63 -9.77 -11.94
N LYS A 396 1.48 -10.06 -10.95
CA LYS A 396 1.85 -11.44 -10.58
C LYS A 396 1.45 -11.75 -9.15
N VAL A 397 0.59 -12.77 -8.97
CA VAL A 397 0.24 -13.31 -7.65
C VAL A 397 0.81 -14.73 -7.52
N THR A 398 1.65 -14.92 -6.50
CA THR A 398 2.33 -16.20 -6.19
C THR A 398 1.95 -16.74 -4.81
N GLY A 399 1.35 -15.92 -3.95
CA GLY A 399 0.95 -16.29 -2.60
C GLY A 399 0.08 -15.20 -1.95
N GLY A 400 -0.26 -15.40 -0.67
CA GLY A 400 -1.09 -14.45 0.09
C GLY A 400 -2.58 -14.47 -0.28
N THR A 401 -3.31 -13.47 0.21
CA THR A 401 -4.70 -13.18 -0.13
C THR A 401 -4.82 -11.80 -0.76
N LEU A 402 -5.40 -11.70 -1.96
CA LEU A 402 -5.72 -10.44 -2.62
C LEU A 402 -7.24 -10.37 -2.83
N TYR A 403 -7.86 -9.31 -2.31
CA TYR A 403 -9.29 -9.05 -2.45
C TYR A 403 -9.52 -7.61 -2.92
N GLY A 404 -10.10 -7.46 -4.11
CA GLY A 404 -10.56 -6.19 -4.66
C GLY A 404 -12.09 -6.12 -4.70
N TYR A 405 -12.65 -5.01 -4.25
CA TYR A 405 -14.07 -4.68 -4.40
C TYR A 405 -14.25 -3.28 -4.99
N SER A 406 -14.77 -3.21 -6.21
CA SER A 406 -15.10 -1.94 -6.87
C SER A 406 -16.60 -1.87 -7.09
N THR A 407 -17.23 -0.71 -6.91
CA THR A 407 -18.66 -0.53 -7.25
C THR A 407 -18.89 0.02 -8.65
N ALA A 408 -17.85 0.52 -9.32
CA ALA A 408 -17.98 1.36 -10.51
C ALA A 408 -17.23 0.82 -11.72
N ASP A 409 -16.02 0.30 -11.49
CA ASP A 409 -15.10 -0.19 -12.52
C ASP A 409 -14.57 -1.58 -12.15
N ASP A 410 -13.53 -2.08 -12.78
CA ASP A 410 -12.99 -3.43 -12.50
C ASP A 410 -12.59 -3.57 -11.05
N ALA A 411 -12.71 -4.76 -10.48
CA ALA A 411 -12.22 -4.95 -9.11
C ALA A 411 -10.69 -5.03 -9.08
N ILE A 412 -10.10 -5.79 -10.00
CA ILE A 412 -8.65 -5.96 -10.17
C ILE A 412 -8.35 -5.81 -11.66
N ASN A 413 -7.43 -4.92 -12.02
CA ASN A 413 -7.02 -4.65 -13.40
C ASN A 413 -5.49 -4.68 -13.55
N SER A 414 -5.00 -5.30 -14.63
CA SER A 414 -3.66 -5.03 -15.17
C SER A 414 -3.72 -4.53 -16.61
N ALA A 415 -2.95 -3.47 -16.93
CA ALA A 415 -2.80 -3.03 -18.32
C ALA A 415 -1.93 -3.98 -19.18
N GLY A 416 -1.12 -4.83 -18.53
CA GLY A 416 -0.38 -5.92 -19.18
C GLY A 416 -0.91 -7.30 -18.78
N ASP A 417 -0.06 -8.32 -18.96
CA ASP A 417 -0.35 -9.70 -18.56
C ASP A 417 -0.61 -9.83 -17.05
N MET A 418 -1.53 -10.73 -16.70
CA MET A 418 -1.84 -11.11 -15.33
C MET A 418 -1.55 -12.59 -15.10
N THR A 419 -0.73 -12.90 -14.09
CA THR A 419 -0.39 -14.29 -13.74
C THR A 419 -0.78 -14.60 -12.30
N LEU A 420 -1.73 -15.51 -12.13
CA LEU A 420 -2.26 -15.99 -10.85
C LEU A 420 -1.78 -17.43 -10.62
N SER A 421 -0.60 -17.55 -10.00
CA SER A 421 0.11 -18.83 -9.84
C SER A 421 0.05 -19.43 -8.42
N GLY A 422 -0.46 -18.66 -7.45
CA GLY A 422 -0.67 -19.11 -6.08
C GLY A 422 -1.49 -18.11 -5.29
N GLY A 423 -1.80 -18.45 -4.03
CA GLY A 423 -2.60 -17.62 -3.13
C GLY A 423 -4.11 -17.68 -3.39
N PHE A 424 -4.83 -16.84 -2.63
CA PHE A 424 -6.29 -16.66 -2.71
C PHE A 424 -6.61 -15.30 -3.32
N VAL A 425 -7.15 -15.28 -4.54
CA VAL A 425 -7.43 -14.04 -5.27
C VAL A 425 -8.93 -13.88 -5.47
N SER A 426 -9.47 -12.70 -5.21
CA SER A 426 -10.86 -12.41 -5.51
C SER A 426 -11.06 -10.98 -5.95
N GLY A 427 -11.78 -10.82 -7.06
CA GLY A 427 -12.24 -9.54 -7.57
C GLY A 427 -13.77 -9.54 -7.64
N TRP A 428 -14.41 -8.56 -7.03
CA TRP A 428 -15.85 -8.36 -7.15
C TRP A 428 -16.18 -6.95 -7.64
N SER A 429 -16.83 -6.88 -8.80
CA SER A 429 -17.46 -5.66 -9.29
C SER A 429 -18.93 -5.89 -9.68
N PRO A 430 -19.89 -5.09 -9.18
CA PRO A 430 -21.22 -5.05 -9.73
C PRO A 430 -21.34 -4.08 -10.92
N GLY A 431 -20.30 -3.25 -11.16
CA GLY A 431 -20.30 -2.17 -12.14
C GLY A 431 -19.57 -2.52 -13.43
N ASN A 432 -18.55 -3.38 -13.35
CA ASN A 432 -17.68 -3.81 -14.44
C ASN A 432 -17.16 -5.25 -14.22
N ASP A 433 -15.97 -5.59 -14.74
CA ASP A 433 -15.39 -6.92 -14.61
C ASP A 433 -14.93 -7.25 -13.18
N GLY A 434 -14.97 -8.54 -12.86
CA GLY A 434 -14.40 -9.03 -11.61
C GLY A 434 -12.88 -8.86 -11.61
N ILE A 435 -12.24 -9.42 -12.63
CA ILE A 435 -10.80 -9.36 -12.87
C ILE A 435 -10.59 -9.10 -14.37
N ASP A 436 -9.88 -8.02 -14.70
CA ASP A 436 -9.56 -7.59 -16.06
C ASP A 436 -8.04 -7.62 -16.30
N ALA A 437 -7.63 -8.12 -17.46
CA ALA A 437 -6.28 -7.96 -17.97
C ALA A 437 -6.34 -7.47 -19.43
N ASN A 438 -5.64 -6.37 -19.71
CA ASN A 438 -5.43 -5.89 -21.08
C ASN A 438 -4.31 -6.66 -21.83
N GLY A 439 -3.97 -7.84 -21.32
CA GLY A 439 -3.02 -8.82 -21.85
C GLY A 439 -3.49 -10.23 -21.55
N ASN A 440 -2.62 -11.23 -21.67
CA ASN A 440 -3.01 -12.60 -21.33
C ASN A 440 -3.25 -12.73 -19.82
N LEU A 441 -4.32 -13.45 -19.45
CA LEU A 441 -4.61 -13.81 -18.07
C LEU A 441 -4.31 -15.29 -17.85
N TYR A 442 -3.47 -15.62 -16.88
CA TYR A 442 -3.11 -17.00 -16.55
C TYR A 442 -3.58 -17.37 -15.14
N VAL A 443 -4.41 -18.41 -15.05
CA VAL A 443 -4.70 -19.10 -13.78
C VAL A 443 -3.94 -20.42 -13.76
N ASP A 444 -2.87 -20.47 -12.97
CA ASP A 444 -1.92 -21.58 -12.94
C ASP A 444 -1.44 -21.89 -11.51
N GLY A 445 -2.40 -22.21 -10.65
CA GLY A 445 -2.13 -22.69 -9.28
C GLY A 445 -2.84 -21.91 -8.19
N ALA A 446 -3.32 -20.70 -8.48
CA ALA A 446 -4.10 -19.91 -7.53
C ALA A 446 -5.51 -20.48 -7.29
N CYS A 447 -6.10 -20.12 -6.15
CA CYS A 447 -7.53 -20.25 -5.91
C CYS A 447 -8.17 -18.88 -6.16
N VAL A 448 -8.96 -18.76 -7.23
CA VAL A 448 -9.50 -17.48 -7.72
C VAL A 448 -11.01 -17.48 -7.68
N TYR A 449 -11.59 -16.42 -7.10
CA TYR A 449 -13.03 -16.17 -7.08
C TYR A 449 -13.34 -14.79 -7.65
N ALA A 450 -13.82 -14.72 -8.88
CA ALA A 450 -14.19 -13.46 -9.51
C ALA A 450 -15.71 -13.34 -9.68
N VAL A 451 -16.20 -12.11 -9.55
CA VAL A 451 -17.62 -11.78 -9.60
C VAL A 451 -17.82 -10.53 -10.45
N SER A 452 -18.55 -10.68 -11.55
CA SER A 452 -19.26 -9.58 -12.20
C SER A 452 -20.77 -9.81 -12.16
N THR A 453 -21.51 -8.77 -11.83
CA THR A 453 -22.98 -8.78 -11.89
C THR A 453 -23.55 -7.75 -12.86
N LYS A 454 -22.69 -7.09 -13.63
CA LYS A 454 -23.09 -6.09 -14.62
C LYS A 454 -23.80 -6.74 -15.81
N GLY A 455 -23.32 -7.92 -16.21
CA GLY A 455 -23.74 -8.62 -17.41
C GLY A 455 -23.09 -8.05 -18.66
N SER A 456 -23.29 -8.74 -19.79
CA SER A 456 -22.60 -8.48 -21.06
C SER A 456 -22.54 -6.98 -21.44
N PRO A 457 -21.38 -6.45 -21.89
CA PRO A 457 -20.16 -7.21 -22.22
C PRO A 457 -19.38 -7.76 -21.02
N GLU A 458 -19.58 -7.21 -19.82
CA GLU A 458 -18.72 -7.53 -18.67
C GLU A 458 -18.94 -8.95 -18.12
N VAL A 459 -17.84 -9.52 -17.62
CA VAL A 459 -17.67 -10.91 -17.20
C VAL A 459 -16.88 -11.00 -15.89
N ALA A 460 -16.80 -12.21 -15.32
CA ALA A 460 -16.00 -12.38 -14.09
C ALA A 460 -14.50 -12.26 -14.38
N PHE A 461 -14.07 -12.71 -15.56
CA PHE A 461 -12.70 -12.67 -16.04
C PHE A 461 -12.68 -12.17 -17.48
N ASP A 462 -12.07 -11.01 -17.70
CA ASP A 462 -11.77 -10.44 -19.00
C ASP A 462 -10.26 -10.48 -19.22
N ALA A 463 -9.83 -10.94 -20.40
CA ALA A 463 -8.43 -10.92 -20.80
C ALA A 463 -8.27 -10.28 -22.19
N ASN A 464 -9.14 -9.34 -22.55
CA ASN A 464 -9.07 -8.56 -23.78
C ASN A 464 -8.97 -9.46 -25.03
N THR A 465 -9.88 -10.45 -25.14
CA THR A 465 -9.89 -11.39 -26.28
C THR A 465 -10.08 -10.68 -27.63
N GLU A 466 -10.77 -9.55 -27.66
CA GLU A 466 -10.89 -8.68 -28.84
C GLU A 466 -9.53 -8.11 -29.31
N GLY A 467 -8.58 -7.95 -28.39
CA GLY A 467 -7.19 -7.59 -28.65
C GLY A 467 -6.30 -8.76 -29.10
N GLY A 468 -6.84 -9.98 -29.15
CA GLY A 468 -6.12 -11.20 -29.53
C GLY A 468 -5.43 -11.92 -28.36
N TYR A 469 -5.64 -11.46 -27.13
CA TYR A 469 -5.21 -12.11 -25.90
C TYR A 469 -6.21 -13.17 -25.46
N LYS A 470 -5.91 -13.91 -24.37
CA LYS A 470 -6.77 -14.96 -23.85
C LYS A 470 -6.62 -15.16 -22.35
N LEU A 471 -7.71 -15.57 -21.71
CA LEU A 471 -7.69 -16.31 -20.47
C LEU A 471 -7.22 -17.76 -20.67
N TYR A 472 -6.16 -18.15 -19.96
CA TYR A 472 -5.65 -19.52 -19.85
C TYR A 472 -5.89 -20.07 -18.44
N VAL A 473 -6.73 -21.09 -18.33
CA VAL A 473 -6.97 -21.82 -17.08
C VAL A 473 -6.21 -23.15 -17.16
N LYS A 474 -5.05 -23.21 -16.50
CA LYS A 474 -4.10 -24.35 -16.58
C LYS A 474 -4.21 -25.28 -15.38
N SER A 475 -4.29 -24.71 -14.18
CA SER A 475 -4.32 -25.44 -12.91
C SER A 475 -4.94 -24.57 -11.79
N GLY A 476 -5.00 -25.07 -10.56
CA GLY A 476 -5.61 -24.35 -9.44
C GLY A 476 -7.14 -24.48 -9.38
N THR A 477 -7.80 -23.51 -8.74
CA THR A 477 -9.27 -23.47 -8.60
C THR A 477 -9.78 -22.12 -9.12
N LEU A 478 -10.83 -22.14 -9.94
CA LEU A 478 -11.49 -20.94 -10.44
C LEU A 478 -12.99 -21.03 -10.19
N ILE A 479 -13.56 -19.93 -9.69
CA ILE A 479 -14.99 -19.70 -9.52
C ILE A 479 -15.30 -18.36 -10.19
N ALA A 480 -16.16 -18.37 -11.20
CA ALA A 480 -16.51 -17.21 -12.00
C ALA A 480 -18.03 -16.97 -11.97
N VAL A 481 -18.46 -15.99 -11.19
CA VAL A 481 -19.86 -15.52 -11.14
C VAL A 481 -19.99 -14.38 -12.14
N GLY A 482 -20.79 -14.54 -13.19
CA GLY A 482 -20.81 -13.64 -14.35
C GLY A 482 -20.28 -14.31 -15.62
N GLY A 483 -19.66 -15.48 -15.50
CA GLY A 483 -19.10 -16.24 -16.61
C GLY A 483 -17.67 -15.84 -16.97
N LEU A 484 -17.16 -16.47 -18.03
CA LEU A 484 -15.86 -16.18 -18.61
C LEU A 484 -16.06 -15.53 -19.97
N GLU A 485 -15.10 -14.72 -20.40
CA GLU A 485 -15.01 -14.27 -21.78
C GLU A 485 -14.99 -15.44 -22.79
N SER A 486 -15.41 -15.15 -24.02
CA SER A 486 -15.36 -16.11 -25.12
C SER A 486 -13.91 -16.36 -25.53
N GLY A 487 -13.57 -17.57 -25.96
CA GLY A 487 -12.23 -17.86 -26.50
C GLY A 487 -11.17 -18.24 -25.46
N CYS A 488 -11.53 -18.31 -24.18
CA CYS A 488 -10.65 -18.81 -23.12
C CYS A 488 -10.16 -20.24 -23.40
N VAL A 489 -8.97 -20.59 -22.92
CA VAL A 489 -8.33 -21.90 -23.08
C VAL A 489 -8.29 -22.59 -21.73
N ILE A 490 -9.07 -23.67 -21.59
CA ILE A 490 -9.21 -24.40 -20.33
C ILE A 490 -8.59 -25.79 -20.46
N THR A 491 -7.69 -26.12 -19.55
CA THR A 491 -7.04 -27.43 -19.48
C THR A 491 -7.84 -28.39 -18.61
N GLY A 492 -8.45 -29.41 -19.23
CA GLY A 492 -9.25 -30.43 -18.53
C GLY A 492 -10.73 -30.07 -18.41
N SER A 493 -11.41 -30.59 -17.40
CA SER A 493 -12.85 -30.36 -17.21
C SER A 493 -13.16 -29.06 -16.46
N ALA A 494 -14.08 -28.26 -16.99
CA ALA A 494 -14.77 -27.17 -16.30
C ALA A 494 -16.28 -27.40 -16.35
N TYR A 495 -17.01 -26.75 -15.46
CA TYR A 495 -18.44 -26.94 -15.30
C TYR A 495 -19.16 -25.61 -15.16
N SER A 496 -20.41 -25.56 -15.61
CA SER A 496 -21.28 -24.41 -15.42
C SER A 496 -22.56 -24.77 -14.67
N ALA A 497 -23.08 -23.79 -13.93
CA ALA A 497 -24.40 -23.81 -13.32
C ALA A 497 -25.21 -22.62 -13.83
N SER A 498 -26.49 -22.87 -14.08
CA SER A 498 -27.41 -21.87 -14.65
C SER A 498 -28.19 -21.05 -13.63
N ASN A 499 -28.01 -21.32 -12.33
CA ASN A 499 -28.68 -20.62 -11.24
C ASN A 499 -27.83 -20.67 -9.95
N TRP A 500 -27.78 -19.56 -9.21
CA TRP A 500 -27.36 -19.52 -7.81
C TRP A 500 -28.09 -18.42 -7.05
N SER A 501 -28.05 -18.49 -5.73
CA SER A 501 -28.78 -17.58 -4.85
C SER A 501 -27.87 -16.54 -4.21
N ARG A 502 -28.31 -15.28 -4.19
CA ARG A 502 -27.70 -14.22 -3.40
C ARG A 502 -27.56 -14.62 -1.93
N ASN A 503 -26.44 -14.25 -1.32
CA ASN A 503 -26.12 -14.44 0.10
C ASN A 503 -26.21 -15.90 0.57
N ALA A 504 -26.03 -16.85 -0.35
CA ALA A 504 -25.93 -18.26 -0.01
C ALA A 504 -24.46 -18.70 -0.06
N TRP A 505 -24.04 -19.41 0.97
CA TRP A 505 -22.78 -20.14 0.95
C TRP A 505 -22.89 -21.33 -0.01
N HIS A 506 -21.91 -21.41 -0.89
CA HIS A 506 -21.70 -22.54 -1.78
C HIS A 506 -20.39 -23.21 -1.40
N THR A 507 -20.31 -24.53 -1.58
CA THR A 507 -19.06 -25.27 -1.38
C THR A 507 -18.80 -26.18 -2.56
N LEU A 508 -17.61 -26.06 -3.13
CA LEU A 508 -17.09 -26.93 -4.18
C LEU A 508 -16.45 -28.16 -3.53
N TYR A 509 -16.74 -29.34 -4.05
CA TYR A 509 -16.21 -30.62 -3.57
C TYR A 509 -15.50 -31.37 -4.68
N ASP A 510 -14.48 -32.13 -4.30
CA ASP A 510 -13.84 -33.10 -5.20
C ASP A 510 -14.70 -34.37 -5.37
N ASN A 511 -14.24 -35.28 -6.22
CA ASN A 511 -14.91 -36.58 -6.46
C ASN A 511 -14.95 -37.51 -5.24
N SER A 512 -14.14 -37.25 -4.22
CA SER A 512 -14.14 -37.99 -2.95
C SER A 512 -15.00 -37.33 -1.88
N SER A 513 -15.79 -36.30 -2.26
CA SER A 513 -16.62 -35.49 -1.36
C SER A 513 -15.83 -34.70 -0.31
N ASN A 514 -14.55 -34.42 -0.55
CA ASN A 514 -13.80 -33.47 0.27
C ASN A 514 -14.11 -32.04 -0.17
N ALA A 515 -14.35 -31.14 0.78
CA ALA A 515 -14.55 -29.73 0.49
C ALA A 515 -13.25 -29.09 -0.02
N ILE A 516 -13.32 -28.43 -1.17
CA ILE A 516 -12.20 -27.71 -1.79
C ILE A 516 -12.17 -26.27 -1.28
N ILE A 517 -13.29 -25.56 -1.45
CA ILE A 517 -13.45 -24.15 -1.07
C ILE A 517 -14.92 -23.83 -0.85
N SER A 518 -15.20 -22.99 0.15
CA SER A 518 -16.51 -22.39 0.35
C SER A 518 -16.48 -20.91 -0.04
N PHE A 519 -17.53 -20.45 -0.72
CA PHE A 519 -17.66 -19.06 -1.18
C PHE A 519 -19.11 -18.58 -1.06
N MET A 520 -19.29 -17.30 -0.77
CA MET A 520 -20.59 -16.66 -0.72
C MET A 520 -20.83 -15.87 -2.00
N THR A 521 -21.96 -16.11 -2.67
CA THR A 521 -22.34 -15.36 -3.88
C THR A 521 -23.07 -14.07 -3.51
N PRO A 522 -22.54 -12.87 -3.84
CA PRO A 522 -23.10 -11.60 -3.37
C PRO A 522 -24.37 -11.16 -4.13
N ALA A 523 -24.67 -11.82 -5.25
CA ALA A 523 -25.88 -11.63 -6.04
C ALA A 523 -26.38 -12.97 -6.57
N SER A 524 -27.64 -13.03 -7.00
CA SER A 524 -28.19 -14.14 -7.77
C SER A 524 -27.84 -13.94 -9.25
N GLY A 525 -27.71 -15.02 -10.01
CA GLY A 525 -27.48 -14.95 -11.45
C GLY A 525 -27.53 -16.31 -12.11
N SER A 526 -27.22 -16.33 -13.41
CA SER A 526 -27.42 -17.48 -14.29
C SER A 526 -26.19 -17.98 -15.07
N SER A 527 -25.04 -17.35 -14.90
CA SER A 527 -23.72 -17.74 -15.43
C SER A 527 -22.64 -17.97 -14.35
N LEU A 528 -22.51 -19.19 -13.84
CA LEU A 528 -21.47 -19.57 -12.87
C LEU A 528 -20.61 -20.63 -13.54
N VAL A 529 -19.31 -20.39 -13.60
CA VAL A 529 -18.33 -21.37 -14.07
C VAL A 529 -17.44 -21.77 -12.90
N VAL A 530 -17.20 -23.07 -12.75
CA VAL A 530 -16.29 -23.63 -11.76
C VAL A 530 -15.29 -24.55 -12.42
N TYR A 531 -14.06 -24.51 -11.91
CA TYR A 531 -12.93 -25.32 -12.34
C TYR A 531 -12.08 -25.67 -11.13
N SER A 532 -11.58 -26.91 -11.06
CA SER A 532 -10.56 -27.30 -10.08
C SER A 532 -9.61 -28.34 -10.65
N GLY A 533 -8.41 -27.90 -11.03
CA GLY A 533 -7.31 -28.72 -11.55
C GLY A 533 -7.69 -29.61 -12.75
N GLY A 534 -8.71 -29.24 -13.52
CA GLY A 534 -9.22 -30.00 -14.65
C GLY A 534 -9.92 -31.30 -14.27
N LYS A 535 -10.26 -31.50 -12.99
CA LYS A 535 -10.90 -32.70 -12.45
C LYS A 535 -12.41 -32.51 -12.34
N SER A 536 -13.14 -33.62 -12.20
CA SER A 536 -14.56 -33.55 -11.89
C SER A 536 -14.81 -33.06 -10.47
N VAL A 537 -15.87 -32.29 -10.32
CA VAL A 537 -16.26 -31.62 -9.08
C VAL A 537 -17.78 -31.68 -8.90
N THR A 538 -18.23 -31.51 -7.66
CA THR A 538 -19.64 -31.25 -7.34
C THR A 538 -19.77 -29.96 -6.57
N LEU A 539 -20.96 -29.35 -6.61
CA LEU A 539 -21.24 -28.08 -5.95
C LEU A 539 -22.50 -28.23 -5.09
N LYS A 540 -22.47 -27.71 -3.87
CA LYS A 540 -23.66 -27.57 -3.02
C LYS A 540 -23.92 -26.10 -2.71
N SER A 541 -25.20 -25.73 -2.60
CA SER A 541 -25.68 -24.40 -2.20
C SER A 541 -26.41 -24.47 -0.87
N GLY A 542 -26.31 -23.41 -0.05
CA GLY A 542 -26.89 -23.35 1.29
C GLY A 542 -26.08 -24.16 2.32
N THR A 543 -24.77 -24.29 2.12
CA THR A 543 -23.88 -24.97 3.07
C THR A 543 -23.60 -24.09 4.29
N ALA A 544 -23.46 -24.69 5.47
CA ALA A 544 -22.90 -24.00 6.64
C ALA A 544 -21.40 -24.29 6.73
N VAL A 545 -20.60 -23.27 7.10
CA VAL A 545 -19.15 -23.39 7.26
C VAL A 545 -18.78 -22.95 8.67
N GLU A 546 -18.17 -23.85 9.44
CA GLU A 546 -17.75 -23.58 10.82
C GLU A 546 -16.24 -23.81 10.97
N ASN A 547 -15.58 -23.03 11.83
CA ASN A 547 -14.15 -23.15 12.15
C ASN A 547 -13.20 -23.05 10.94
N GLY A 548 -13.65 -22.43 9.83
CA GLY A 548 -12.82 -22.17 8.66
C GLY A 548 -12.00 -20.90 8.80
N THR A 549 -10.93 -20.80 8.02
CA THR A 549 -10.18 -19.54 7.83
C THR A 549 -10.92 -18.68 6.81
N THR A 550 -11.39 -17.50 7.22
CA THR A 550 -12.08 -16.55 6.34
C THR A 550 -11.09 -15.87 5.39
N ILE A 551 -11.50 -15.73 4.13
CA ILE A 551 -10.77 -15.04 3.07
C ILE A 551 -11.71 -14.09 2.31
N TRP A 552 -11.16 -13.22 1.46
CA TRP A 552 -11.91 -12.33 0.56
C TRP A 552 -12.93 -11.43 1.26
N GLY A 553 -12.52 -10.76 2.34
CA GLY A 553 -13.40 -9.89 3.13
C GLY A 553 -14.57 -10.64 3.79
N GLY A 554 -14.41 -11.95 4.03
CA GLY A 554 -15.45 -12.82 4.61
C GLY A 554 -16.35 -13.51 3.58
N ASN A 555 -16.10 -13.31 2.28
CA ASN A 555 -16.87 -13.95 1.20
C ASN A 555 -16.34 -15.33 0.80
N GLY A 556 -15.28 -15.82 1.44
CA GLY A 556 -14.76 -17.18 1.25
C GLY A 556 -14.27 -17.79 2.54
N ALA A 557 -14.14 -19.11 2.56
CA ALA A 557 -13.58 -19.85 3.68
C ALA A 557 -12.89 -21.14 3.23
N THR A 558 -11.76 -21.47 3.89
CA THR A 558 -11.02 -22.73 3.70
C THR A 558 -10.86 -23.49 5.00
N GLY A 559 -10.64 -24.80 4.91
CA GLY A 559 -10.30 -25.66 6.06
C GLY A 559 -11.39 -25.82 7.13
N GLY A 560 -12.61 -25.32 6.88
CA GLY A 560 -13.73 -25.39 7.81
C GLY A 560 -14.53 -26.70 7.69
N ASN A 561 -15.29 -27.00 8.73
CA ASN A 561 -16.29 -28.07 8.70
C ASN A 561 -17.49 -27.60 7.89
N VAL A 562 -17.76 -28.28 6.78
CA VAL A 562 -18.89 -27.96 5.90
C VAL A 562 -20.03 -28.94 6.12
N SER A 563 -21.24 -28.42 6.32
CA SER A 563 -22.44 -29.24 6.50
C SER A 563 -23.65 -28.70 5.73
N GLY A 564 -24.67 -29.54 5.59
CA GLY A 564 -25.92 -29.19 4.90
C GLY A 564 -25.75 -28.94 3.40
N GLY A 565 -26.62 -28.07 2.88
CA GLY A 565 -26.69 -27.69 1.47
C GLY A 565 -27.37 -28.71 0.55
N SER A 566 -27.85 -28.21 -0.58
CA SER A 566 -28.45 -29.00 -1.66
C SER A 566 -27.55 -29.02 -2.88
N SER A 567 -27.51 -30.14 -3.60
CA SER A 567 -26.72 -30.27 -4.82
C SER A 567 -27.14 -29.25 -5.87
N VAL A 568 -26.14 -28.62 -6.50
CA VAL A 568 -26.33 -27.76 -7.67
C VAL A 568 -26.06 -28.59 -8.92
N ASN A 569 -26.97 -28.52 -9.89
CA ASN A 569 -26.77 -29.21 -11.16
C ASN A 569 -25.65 -28.52 -11.96
N LEU A 570 -24.61 -29.30 -12.28
CA LEU A 570 -23.49 -28.88 -13.09
C LEU A 570 -23.56 -29.50 -14.48
N SER A 571 -23.34 -28.68 -15.51
CA SER A 571 -23.17 -29.12 -16.90
C SER A 571 -21.71 -28.94 -17.30
N SER A 572 -21.19 -29.77 -18.21
CA SER A 572 -19.86 -29.55 -18.78
C SER A 572 -19.78 -28.18 -19.45
N TYR A 573 -18.74 -27.43 -19.14
CA TYR A 573 -18.44 -26.14 -19.76
C TYR A 573 -17.35 -26.31 -20.82
N SER A 574 -17.57 -25.71 -21.99
CA SER A 574 -16.55 -25.56 -23.02
C SER A 574 -16.63 -24.13 -23.54
N SER A 575 -15.47 -23.47 -23.64
CA SER A 575 -15.35 -22.19 -24.33
C SER A 575 -15.54 -22.41 -25.83
N SER A 576 -16.79 -22.36 -26.30
CA SER A 576 -17.03 -22.36 -27.73
C SER A 576 -16.46 -21.08 -28.33
N SER A 577 -15.62 -21.18 -29.35
CA SER A 577 -15.28 -20.05 -30.21
C SER A 577 -16.58 -19.56 -30.87
N ARG A 578 -17.25 -18.56 -30.31
CA ARG A 578 -18.28 -17.87 -31.08
C ARG A 578 -17.55 -17.01 -32.11
N ARG A 579 -17.82 -17.35 -33.37
CA ARG A 579 -17.25 -16.78 -34.59
C ARG A 579 -17.49 -15.30 -34.71
#